data_AF-Q4RX66-F1
#
_entry.id   AF-Q4RX66-F1
#
_cell.length_a   1.000
_cell.length_b   1.000
_cell.length_c   1.000
_cell.angle_alpha   90.00
_cell.angle_beta   90.00
_cell.angle_gamma   90.00
#
_symmetry.space_group_name_H-M   'P 1'
#
loop_
_entity.id
_entity.type
_entity.pdbx_description
1 polymer ?
#
loop_
_entity_poly.entity_id
_entity_poly.type
_entity_poly.pdbx_seq_one_letter_code
_entity_poly.pdbx_strand_id
1 'polypeptide(L)'
;SLSDGEEQLDRLQQAELTRNTRMSLWRAGAVQAWLEVVMGMPMYLRACSENIKSGKVLLGLTDEDLEQGLGIAHPIHRRKLRLAIEDYRRAEGDQTLSKASEMDHHWVATSWLSDVGLPQYSQTFQAHLVDGRVLNSLSHRDLKQFLNISDQNHQTSLLLAIQLLQIVSFDKEALQARRAKCEHQDWDPIVWTSHRVIKWIKDIDLKEFADNLQGEGIHGALMALDPSFDTEALAKALRIPGHKHMLHQHLYEEMSSL
;
A
#
# COMPACT_ATOMS: atom_id res chain seq x y z
N SER A 1 9.65 -16.77 -28.05
CA SER A 1 10.73 -17.56 -28.69
C SER A 1 11.67 -18.09 -27.61
N LEU A 2 12.51 -19.10 -27.85
CA LEU A 2 13.47 -19.59 -26.82
C LEU A 2 14.39 -18.46 -26.30
N SER A 3 14.72 -17.50 -27.17
CA SER A 3 15.51 -16.30 -26.85
C SER A 3 14.84 -15.37 -25.83
N ASP A 4 13.52 -15.15 -25.94
CA ASP A 4 12.80 -14.26 -25.01
C ASP A 4 12.77 -14.83 -23.58
N GLY A 5 12.70 -16.16 -23.46
CA GLY A 5 12.72 -16.85 -22.17
C GLY A 5 14.09 -16.84 -21.49
N GLU A 6 15.17 -16.99 -22.26
CA GLU A 6 16.55 -16.87 -21.77
C GLU A 6 16.86 -15.44 -21.31
N GLU A 7 16.41 -14.44 -22.06
CA GLU A 7 16.60 -13.03 -21.70
C GLU A 7 15.82 -12.64 -20.44
N GLN A 8 14.59 -13.14 -20.29
CA GLN A 8 13.80 -12.94 -19.07
C GLN A 8 14.46 -13.60 -17.85
N LEU A 9 15.02 -14.81 -18.02
CA LEU A 9 15.73 -15.50 -16.95
C LEU A 9 17.01 -14.76 -16.52
N ASP A 10 17.79 -14.23 -17.46
CA ASP A 10 18.97 -13.42 -17.16
C ASP A 10 18.59 -12.15 -16.38
N ARG A 11 17.51 -11.45 -16.78
CA ARG A 11 17.03 -10.28 -16.04
C ARG A 11 16.58 -10.61 -14.62
N LEU A 12 15.91 -11.75 -14.41
CA LEU A 12 15.55 -12.21 -13.06
C LEU A 12 16.78 -12.52 -12.21
N GLN A 13 17.81 -13.15 -12.78
CA GLN A 13 19.07 -13.42 -12.10
C GLN A 13 19.79 -12.11 -11.73
N GLN A 14 19.83 -11.15 -12.65
CA GLN A 14 20.40 -9.83 -12.38
C GLN A 14 19.63 -9.07 -11.29
N ALA A 15 18.29 -9.15 -11.30
CA ALA A 15 17.46 -8.57 -10.24
C ALA A 15 17.75 -9.22 -8.88
N GLU A 16 17.96 -10.54 -8.82
CA GLU A 16 18.33 -11.21 -7.56
C GLU A 16 19.70 -10.76 -7.03
N LEU A 17 20.68 -10.59 -7.92
CA LEU A 17 22.02 -10.09 -7.58
C LEU A 17 21.98 -8.67 -6.99
N THR A 18 20.96 -7.88 -7.33
CA THR A 18 20.78 -6.53 -6.77
C THR A 18 20.44 -6.53 -5.28
N ARG A 19 19.85 -7.60 -4.72
CA ARG A 19 19.43 -7.63 -3.30
C ARG A 19 20.59 -7.54 -2.31
N ASN A 20 21.73 -8.09 -2.67
CA ASN A 20 22.91 -8.19 -1.80
C ASN A 20 24.05 -7.25 -2.22
N THR A 21 23.80 -6.38 -3.20
CA THR A 21 24.82 -5.50 -3.78
C THR A 21 24.38 -4.07 -3.64
N ARG A 22 25.25 -3.19 -3.11
CA ARG A 22 25.00 -1.74 -3.05
C ARG A 22 24.74 -1.18 -4.44
N MET A 23 23.76 -0.28 -4.56
CA MET A 23 23.34 0.29 -5.85
C MET A 23 24.49 1.05 -6.53
N SER A 24 25.38 1.67 -5.75
CA SER A 24 26.58 2.32 -6.29
C SER A 24 27.51 1.40 -7.10
N LEU A 25 27.44 0.08 -6.88
CA LEU A 25 28.24 -0.94 -7.57
C LEU A 25 27.53 -1.55 -8.78
N TRP A 26 26.26 -1.20 -9.03
CA TRP A 26 25.49 -1.78 -10.12
C TRP A 26 25.97 -1.29 -11.48
N ARG A 27 26.11 -2.24 -12.42
CA ARG A 27 26.30 -1.97 -13.84
C ARG A 27 24.95 -1.64 -14.50
N ALA A 28 25.00 -1.11 -15.73
CA ALA A 28 23.80 -0.76 -16.50
C ALA A 28 22.74 -1.87 -16.58
N GLY A 29 23.15 -3.13 -16.78
CA GLY A 29 22.23 -4.27 -16.83
C GLY A 29 21.45 -4.47 -15.52
N ALA A 30 22.14 -4.43 -14.38
CA ALA A 30 21.51 -4.55 -13.07
C ALA A 30 20.52 -3.40 -12.78
N VAL A 31 20.82 -2.18 -13.25
CA VAL A 31 19.89 -1.05 -13.16
C VAL A 31 18.63 -1.29 -14.00
N GLN A 32 18.78 -1.81 -15.22
CA GLN A 32 17.64 -2.12 -16.10
C GLN A 32 16.78 -3.24 -15.52
N ALA A 33 17.41 -4.33 -15.04
CA ALA A 33 16.73 -5.44 -14.38
C ALA A 33 15.97 -4.97 -13.13
N TRP A 34 16.56 -4.11 -12.32
CA TRP A 34 15.90 -3.51 -11.16
C TRP A 34 14.68 -2.66 -11.55
N LEU A 35 14.82 -1.80 -12.57
CA LEU A 35 13.72 -0.94 -13.02
C LEU A 35 12.54 -1.76 -13.56
N GLU A 36 12.81 -2.83 -14.29
CA GLU A 36 11.77 -3.70 -14.85
C GLU A 36 11.15 -4.61 -13.80
N VAL A 37 11.97 -5.40 -13.11
CA VAL A 37 11.51 -6.52 -12.27
C VAL A 37 11.12 -6.05 -10.89
N VAL A 38 11.97 -5.24 -10.24
CA VAL A 38 11.76 -4.82 -8.85
C VAL A 38 10.80 -3.64 -8.78
N MET A 39 10.99 -2.65 -9.64
CA MET A 39 10.15 -1.46 -9.65
C MET A 39 8.86 -1.64 -10.46
N GLY A 40 8.79 -2.64 -11.35
CA GLY A 40 7.62 -2.85 -12.21
C GLY A 40 7.43 -1.76 -13.26
N MET A 41 8.53 -1.21 -13.78
CA MET A 41 8.53 -0.03 -14.65
C MET A 41 9.16 -0.27 -16.04
N PRO A 42 8.72 -1.31 -16.79
CA PRO A 42 9.31 -1.64 -18.09
C PRO A 42 9.15 -0.52 -19.12
N MET A 43 8.10 0.32 -19.00
CA MET A 43 7.83 1.42 -19.93
C MET A 43 8.96 2.47 -19.98
N TYR A 44 9.82 2.53 -18.96
CA TYR A 44 10.93 3.49 -18.90
C TYR A 44 12.30 2.86 -19.27
N LEU A 45 12.33 1.57 -19.66
CA LEU A 45 13.59 0.87 -19.93
C LEU A 45 14.41 1.49 -21.05
N ARG A 46 13.75 1.92 -22.13
CA ARG A 46 14.45 2.51 -23.28
C ARG A 46 15.22 3.76 -22.85
N ALA A 47 14.53 4.74 -22.26
CA ALA A 47 15.16 5.97 -21.77
C ALA A 47 16.22 5.68 -20.69
N CYS A 48 15.96 4.71 -19.80
CA CYS A 48 16.94 4.26 -18.82
C CYS A 48 18.22 3.71 -19.47
N SER A 49 18.10 2.86 -20.49
CA SER A 49 19.25 2.27 -21.20
C SER A 49 20.08 3.32 -21.95
N GLU A 50 19.42 4.34 -22.50
CA GLU A 50 20.05 5.43 -23.23
C GLU A 50 20.81 6.37 -22.27
N ASN A 51 20.20 6.71 -21.12
CA ASN A 51 20.68 7.78 -20.23
C ASN A 51 21.40 7.32 -18.95
N ILE A 52 21.18 6.09 -18.47
CA ILE A 52 21.71 5.59 -17.19
C ILE A 52 22.70 4.45 -17.42
N LYS A 53 23.97 4.69 -17.09
CA LYS A 53 25.07 3.73 -17.36
C LYS A 53 25.56 2.96 -16.12
N SER A 54 25.14 3.34 -14.93
CA SER A 54 25.47 2.65 -13.68
C SER A 54 24.52 3.06 -12.55
N GLY A 55 24.49 2.27 -11.49
CA GLY A 55 23.69 2.61 -10.31
C GLY A 55 24.22 3.84 -9.56
N LYS A 56 25.51 4.16 -9.67
CA LYS A 56 26.06 5.44 -9.18
C LYS A 56 25.43 6.65 -9.89
N VAL A 57 25.18 6.56 -11.20
CA VAL A 57 24.47 7.61 -11.95
C VAL A 57 23.01 7.68 -11.48
N LEU A 58 22.34 6.53 -11.34
CA LEU A 58 20.96 6.45 -10.87
C LEU A 58 20.78 7.10 -9.48
N LEU A 59 21.71 6.83 -8.54
CA LEU A 59 21.72 7.43 -7.21
C LEU A 59 21.92 8.94 -7.21
N GLY A 60 22.45 9.51 -8.30
CA GLY A 60 22.68 10.94 -8.45
C GLY A 60 21.54 11.72 -9.10
N LEU A 61 20.48 11.05 -9.60
CA LEU A 61 19.42 11.71 -10.34
C LEU A 61 18.58 12.66 -9.45
N THR A 62 18.28 13.82 -10.00
CA THR A 62 17.35 14.83 -9.48
C THR A 62 15.93 14.62 -10.02
N ASP A 63 14.93 15.31 -9.48
CA ASP A 63 13.56 15.22 -10.01
C ASP A 63 13.48 15.68 -11.48
N GLU A 64 14.28 16.67 -11.85
CA GLU A 64 14.41 17.17 -13.23
C GLU A 64 15.01 16.10 -14.16
N ASP A 65 16.03 15.36 -13.71
CA ASP A 65 16.60 14.26 -14.48
C ASP A 65 15.59 13.12 -14.69
N LEU A 66 14.73 12.85 -13.69
CA LEU A 66 13.68 11.85 -13.83
C LEU A 66 12.60 12.29 -14.82
N GLU A 67 12.21 13.57 -14.79
CA GLU A 67 11.19 14.12 -15.68
C GLU A 67 11.70 14.27 -17.12
N GLN A 68 12.84 14.93 -17.32
CA GLN A 68 13.37 15.25 -18.65
C GLN A 68 14.27 14.13 -19.19
N GLY A 69 15.17 13.60 -18.37
CA GLY A 69 16.12 12.56 -18.79
C GLY A 69 15.48 11.19 -18.98
N LEU A 70 14.54 10.80 -18.12
CA LEU A 70 13.81 9.53 -18.25
C LEU A 70 12.41 9.66 -18.86
N GLY A 71 11.94 10.89 -19.12
CA GLY A 71 10.62 11.13 -19.70
C GLY A 71 9.46 10.78 -18.76
N ILE A 72 9.68 10.79 -17.43
CA ILE A 72 8.67 10.38 -16.45
C ILE A 72 7.75 11.57 -16.12
N ALA A 73 6.81 11.83 -17.02
CA ALA A 73 5.82 12.89 -16.87
C ALA A 73 4.77 12.58 -15.78
N HIS A 74 4.51 11.30 -15.50
CA HIS A 74 3.48 10.90 -14.54
C HIS A 74 3.94 11.14 -13.08
N PRO A 75 3.27 12.00 -12.28
CA PRO A 75 3.78 12.43 -10.97
C PRO A 75 4.00 11.28 -9.97
N ILE A 76 3.11 10.29 -9.93
CA ILE A 76 3.26 9.14 -9.02
C ILE A 76 4.39 8.21 -9.46
N HIS A 77 4.64 8.06 -10.77
CA HIS A 77 5.73 7.23 -11.26
C HIS A 77 7.08 7.86 -10.91
N ARG A 78 7.18 9.18 -11.11
CA ARG A 78 8.35 9.95 -10.72
C ARG A 78 8.58 9.89 -9.22
N ARG A 79 7.52 10.05 -8.42
CA ARG A 79 7.55 9.92 -6.96
C ARG A 79 8.03 8.52 -6.53
N LYS A 80 7.48 7.45 -7.11
CA LYS A 80 7.87 6.06 -6.84
C LYS A 80 9.37 5.86 -7.04
N LEU A 81 9.88 6.28 -8.20
CA LEU A 81 11.29 6.12 -8.54
C LEU A 81 12.19 6.97 -7.64
N ARG A 82 11.81 8.23 -7.38
CA ARG A 82 12.53 9.13 -6.45
C ARG A 82 12.61 8.56 -5.04
N LEU A 83 11.51 8.04 -4.51
CA LEU A 83 11.47 7.42 -3.18
C LEU A 83 12.30 6.16 -3.12
N ALA A 84 12.30 5.34 -4.17
CA ALA A 84 13.15 4.17 -4.25
C ALA A 84 14.63 4.56 -4.28
N ILE A 85 15.04 5.52 -5.12
CA ILE A 85 16.42 6.01 -5.18
C ILE A 85 16.89 6.53 -3.81
N GLU A 86 16.05 7.27 -3.10
CA GLU A 86 16.36 7.76 -1.76
C GLU A 86 16.51 6.62 -0.73
N ASP A 87 15.67 5.59 -0.80
CA ASP A 87 15.76 4.39 0.04
C ASP A 87 17.08 3.65 -0.19
N TYR A 88 17.47 3.44 -1.46
CA TYR A 88 18.76 2.86 -1.82
C TYR A 88 19.95 3.75 -1.41
N ARG A 89 19.81 5.08 -1.53
CA ARG A 89 20.85 6.03 -1.12
C ARG A 89 21.14 5.94 0.39
N ARG A 90 20.11 5.78 1.22
CA ARG A 90 20.27 5.54 2.67
C ARG A 90 20.93 4.19 2.95
N ALA A 91 20.57 3.17 2.17
CA ALA A 91 21.14 1.83 2.29
C ALA A 91 22.64 1.73 1.89
N GLU A 92 23.22 2.76 1.26
CA GLU A 92 24.67 2.80 1.02
C GLU A 92 25.48 2.90 2.32
N GLY A 93 24.90 3.44 3.40
CA GLY A 93 25.53 3.66 4.71
C GLY A 93 25.30 2.53 5.73
N ASP A 94 25.30 1.27 5.28
CA ASP A 94 25.04 0.05 6.08
C ASP A 94 23.63 -0.07 6.69
N GLN A 95 22.68 0.74 6.20
CA GLN A 95 21.26 0.56 6.49
C GLN A 95 20.65 -0.46 5.54
N THR A 96 19.68 -1.24 6.00
CA THR A 96 18.86 -2.06 5.11
C THR A 96 17.82 -1.18 4.41
N LEU A 97 17.32 -1.63 3.25
CA LEU A 97 16.16 -0.98 2.62
C LEU A 97 14.98 -0.94 3.59
N SER A 98 14.15 0.10 3.46
CA SER A 98 12.93 0.22 4.25
C SER A 98 11.99 -0.97 4.05
N LYS A 99 11.28 -1.40 5.09
CA LYS A 99 10.24 -2.45 4.97
C LYS A 99 9.12 -2.09 3.99
N ALA A 100 8.88 -0.80 3.78
CA ALA A 100 7.97 -0.31 2.74
C ALA A 100 8.38 -0.73 1.31
N SER A 101 9.66 -1.07 1.09
CA SER A 101 10.14 -1.61 -0.19
C SER A 101 9.68 -3.04 -0.50
N GLU A 102 9.28 -3.81 0.52
CA GLU A 102 8.82 -5.20 0.37
C GLU A 102 7.35 -5.27 -0.11
N MET A 103 6.66 -4.13 -0.13
CA MET A 103 5.27 -4.00 -0.57
C MET A 103 5.21 -3.47 -2.00
N ASP A 104 5.21 -4.36 -2.98
CA ASP A 104 5.07 -3.97 -4.38
C ASP A 104 3.66 -3.42 -4.71
N HIS A 105 3.54 -2.81 -5.90
CA HIS A 105 2.31 -2.19 -6.33
C HIS A 105 1.18 -3.18 -6.63
N HIS A 106 1.52 -4.44 -6.91
CA HIS A 106 0.53 -5.48 -7.13
C HIS A 106 -0.11 -5.89 -5.81
N TRP A 107 0.69 -6.19 -4.78
CA TRP A 107 0.21 -6.51 -3.44
C TRP A 107 -0.60 -5.36 -2.85
N VAL A 108 -0.16 -4.11 -3.03
CA VAL A 108 -0.92 -2.93 -2.60
C VAL A 108 -2.30 -2.90 -3.27
N ALA A 109 -2.35 -3.12 -4.59
CA ALA A 109 -3.59 -3.05 -5.36
C ALA A 109 -4.54 -4.23 -5.08
N THR A 110 -4.05 -5.46 -4.93
CA THR A 110 -4.89 -6.67 -4.88
C THR A 110 -5.16 -7.19 -3.47
N SER A 111 -4.24 -6.95 -2.53
CA SER A 111 -4.34 -7.49 -1.17
C SER A 111 -4.60 -6.39 -0.16
N TRP A 112 -3.76 -5.36 -0.11
CA TRP A 112 -3.88 -4.32 0.91
C TRP A 112 -5.18 -3.51 0.78
N LEU A 113 -5.56 -3.09 -0.44
CA LEU A 113 -6.85 -2.41 -0.62
C LEU A 113 -8.06 -3.27 -0.26
N SER A 114 -7.97 -4.59 -0.46
CA SER A 114 -9.01 -5.54 -0.02
C SER A 114 -9.07 -5.62 1.50
N ASP A 115 -7.90 -5.67 2.17
CA ASP A 115 -7.80 -5.64 3.63
C ASP A 115 -8.37 -4.35 4.23
N VAL A 116 -8.20 -3.20 3.56
CA VAL A 116 -8.73 -1.89 3.98
C VAL A 116 -10.24 -1.80 3.73
N GLY A 117 -10.79 -2.60 2.82
CA GLY A 117 -12.20 -2.55 2.42
C GLY A 117 -12.49 -1.55 1.30
N LEU A 118 -11.50 -1.24 0.47
CA LEU A 118 -11.62 -0.35 -0.69
C LEU A 118 -11.13 -0.99 -2.02
N PRO A 119 -11.55 -2.23 -2.35
CA PRO A 119 -11.10 -2.91 -3.56
C PRO A 119 -11.50 -2.20 -4.85
N GLN A 120 -12.48 -1.29 -4.84
CA GLN A 120 -12.87 -0.49 -6.00
C GLN A 120 -11.74 0.42 -6.53
N TYR A 121 -10.72 0.71 -5.72
CA TYR A 121 -9.56 1.52 -6.16
C TYR A 121 -8.38 0.69 -6.70
N SER A 122 -8.51 -0.64 -6.75
CA SER A 122 -7.43 -1.56 -7.14
C SER A 122 -6.85 -1.23 -8.51
N GLN A 123 -7.71 -1.03 -9.51
CA GLN A 123 -7.26 -0.72 -10.87
C GLN A 123 -6.48 0.60 -10.92
N THR A 124 -6.94 1.62 -10.20
CA THR A 124 -6.26 2.91 -10.12
C THR A 124 -4.88 2.76 -9.47
N PHE A 125 -4.77 2.10 -8.32
CA PHE A 125 -3.49 1.92 -7.64
C PHE A 125 -2.50 1.09 -8.46
N GLN A 126 -2.99 0.03 -9.12
CA GLN A 126 -2.19 -0.79 -10.05
C GLN A 126 -1.69 0.06 -11.22
N ALA A 127 -2.56 0.82 -11.89
CA ALA A 127 -2.20 1.62 -13.06
C ALA A 127 -1.19 2.74 -12.75
N HIS A 128 -1.26 3.30 -11.53
CA HIS A 128 -0.36 4.38 -11.09
C HIS A 128 0.86 3.85 -10.31
N LEU A 129 1.05 2.52 -10.25
CA LEU A 129 2.20 1.83 -9.65
C LEU A 129 2.45 2.16 -8.17
N VAL A 130 1.38 2.37 -7.39
CA VAL A 130 1.46 2.75 -5.97
C VAL A 130 2.02 1.57 -5.14
N ASP A 131 3.26 1.68 -4.66
CA ASP A 131 3.88 0.71 -3.74
C ASP A 131 3.88 1.21 -2.28
N GLY A 132 4.43 0.43 -1.36
CA GLY A 132 4.53 0.79 0.05
C GLY A 132 5.27 2.10 0.31
N ARG A 133 6.31 2.42 -0.49
CA ARG A 133 7.03 3.70 -0.36
C ARG A 133 6.13 4.86 -0.77
N VAL A 134 5.41 4.72 -1.88
CA VAL A 134 4.43 5.71 -2.33
C VAL A 134 3.33 5.88 -1.28
N LEU A 135 2.75 4.79 -0.76
CA LEU A 135 1.75 4.82 0.31
C LEU A 135 2.22 5.70 1.49
N ASN A 136 3.44 5.48 1.98
CA ASN A 136 4.02 6.24 3.10
C ASN A 136 4.22 7.74 2.83
N SER A 137 4.00 8.19 1.58
CA SER A 137 4.15 9.58 1.16
C SER A 137 2.84 10.25 0.74
N LEU A 138 1.72 9.53 0.75
CA LEU A 138 0.44 10.06 0.29
C LEU A 138 -0.18 11.01 1.31
N SER A 139 -0.82 12.05 0.79
CA SER A 139 -1.66 13.00 1.53
C SER A 139 -3.09 12.99 0.99
N HIS A 140 -4.03 13.64 1.69
CA HIS A 140 -5.40 13.89 1.17
C HIS A 140 -5.38 14.50 -0.24
N ARG A 141 -4.49 15.48 -0.46
CA ARG A 141 -4.34 16.12 -1.77
C ARG A 141 -3.92 15.12 -2.83
N ASP A 142 -2.98 14.23 -2.53
CA ASP A 142 -2.49 13.24 -3.49
C ASP A 142 -3.58 12.22 -3.86
N LEU A 143 -4.33 11.72 -2.87
CA LEU A 143 -5.45 10.80 -3.07
C LEU A 143 -6.49 11.40 -4.02
N LYS A 144 -6.85 12.67 -3.81
CA LYS A 144 -7.81 13.38 -4.67
C LYS A 144 -7.24 13.71 -6.05
N GLN A 145 -6.04 14.30 -6.10
CA GLN A 145 -5.48 14.87 -7.33
C GLN A 145 -4.92 13.81 -8.28
N PHE A 146 -4.28 12.76 -7.75
CA PHE A 146 -3.55 11.79 -8.56
C PHE A 146 -4.22 10.41 -8.62
N LEU A 147 -5.05 10.07 -7.64
CA LEU A 147 -5.73 8.77 -7.57
C LEU A 147 -7.26 8.90 -7.72
N ASN A 148 -7.76 10.12 -7.97
CA ASN A 148 -9.17 10.41 -8.19
C ASN A 148 -10.12 9.91 -7.08
N ILE A 149 -9.64 9.92 -5.83
CA ILE A 149 -10.43 9.55 -4.66
C ILE A 149 -10.99 10.82 -4.06
N SER A 150 -12.20 11.20 -4.48
CA SER A 150 -12.89 12.41 -4.02
C SER A 150 -13.63 12.22 -2.70
N ASP A 151 -14.05 10.98 -2.38
CA ASP A 151 -14.75 10.67 -1.13
C ASP A 151 -13.84 10.90 0.08
N GLN A 152 -14.29 11.76 0.99
CA GLN A 152 -13.49 12.16 2.14
C GLN A 152 -13.34 11.03 3.17
N ASN A 153 -14.35 10.18 3.34
CA ASN A 153 -14.31 9.04 4.25
C ASN A 153 -13.33 8.00 3.74
N HIS A 154 -13.34 7.73 2.42
CA HIS A 154 -12.36 6.83 1.82
C HIS A 154 -10.93 7.38 1.91
N GLN A 155 -10.75 8.70 1.76
CA GLN A 155 -9.43 9.31 1.97
C GLN A 155 -8.94 9.12 3.41
N THR A 156 -9.78 9.41 4.41
CA THR A 156 -9.45 9.22 5.82
C THR A 156 -9.14 7.75 6.11
N SER A 157 -9.98 6.83 5.64
CA SER A 157 -9.78 5.38 5.74
C SER A 157 -8.40 4.96 5.21
N LEU A 158 -8.03 5.37 3.99
CA LEU A 158 -6.72 5.04 3.41
C LEU A 158 -5.56 5.58 4.23
N LEU A 159 -5.65 6.83 4.72
CA LEU A 159 -4.57 7.45 5.48
C LEU A 159 -4.42 6.80 6.87
N LEU A 160 -5.50 6.37 7.51
CA LEU A 160 -5.43 5.63 8.77
C LEU A 160 -4.92 4.20 8.57
N ALA A 161 -5.25 3.55 7.46
CA ALA A 161 -4.63 2.29 7.07
C ALA A 161 -3.12 2.44 6.84
N ILE A 162 -2.68 3.55 6.23
CA ILE A 162 -1.25 3.90 6.08
C ILE A 162 -0.62 4.18 7.45
N GLN A 163 -1.33 4.85 8.35
CA GLN A 163 -0.86 5.07 9.72
C GLN A 163 -0.69 3.75 10.49
N LEU A 164 -1.57 2.76 10.30
CA LEU A 164 -1.36 1.41 10.83
C LEU A 164 -0.06 0.80 10.26
N LEU A 165 0.19 0.92 8.96
CA LEU A 165 1.46 0.46 8.38
C LEU A 165 2.65 1.17 9.04
N GLN A 166 2.58 2.47 9.29
CA GLN A 166 3.62 3.21 10.01
C GLN A 166 3.82 2.71 11.44
N ILE A 167 2.75 2.43 12.19
CA ILE A 167 2.80 1.88 13.56
C ILE A 167 3.52 0.53 13.59
N VAL A 168 3.28 -0.33 12.60
CA VAL A 168 3.99 -1.61 12.47
C VAL A 168 5.31 -1.48 11.68
N SER A 169 5.80 -0.26 11.46
CA SER A 169 7.05 0.01 10.73
C SER A 169 7.10 -0.60 9.32
N PHE A 170 5.94 -0.70 8.66
CA PHE A 170 5.70 -1.38 7.39
C PHE A 170 6.11 -2.87 7.38
N ASP A 171 6.28 -3.48 8.56
CA ASP A 171 6.58 -4.91 8.68
C ASP A 171 5.34 -5.74 8.35
N LYS A 172 5.33 -6.23 7.10
CA LYS A 172 4.25 -7.03 6.53
C LYS A 172 4.06 -8.35 7.29
N GLU A 173 5.13 -9.00 7.71
CA GLU A 173 5.06 -10.28 8.42
C GLU A 173 4.52 -10.09 9.82
N ALA A 174 4.99 -9.07 10.55
CA ALA A 174 4.48 -8.72 11.87
C ALA A 174 2.98 -8.36 11.84
N LEU A 175 2.54 -7.60 10.82
CA LEU A 175 1.13 -7.27 10.63
C LEU A 175 0.28 -8.53 10.41
N GLN A 176 0.72 -9.44 9.53
CA GLN A 176 0.00 -10.68 9.27
C GLN A 176 -0.03 -11.61 10.48
N ALA A 177 1.07 -11.69 11.25
CA ALA A 177 1.12 -12.46 12.48
C ALA A 177 0.14 -11.94 13.55
N ARG A 178 -0.04 -10.62 13.66
CA ARG A 178 -1.05 -10.01 14.55
C ARG A 178 -2.47 -10.31 14.05
N ARG A 179 -2.73 -10.15 12.75
CA ARG A 179 -4.05 -10.44 12.14
C ARG A 179 -4.46 -11.90 12.31
N ALA A 180 -3.55 -12.84 12.14
CA ALA A 180 -3.82 -14.28 12.31
C ALA A 180 -4.31 -14.61 13.73
N LYS A 181 -3.77 -13.95 14.76
CA LYS A 181 -4.23 -14.13 16.15
C LYS A 181 -5.65 -13.61 16.39
N CYS A 182 -6.12 -12.69 15.55
CA CYS A 182 -7.43 -12.08 15.67
C CYS A 182 -8.52 -12.87 14.93
N GLU A 183 -8.18 -13.90 14.13
CA GLU A 183 -9.16 -14.58 13.26
C GLU A 183 -10.34 -15.21 14.03
N HIS A 184 -10.08 -15.67 15.26
CA HIS A 184 -11.07 -16.32 16.12
C HIS A 184 -11.21 -15.66 17.50
N GLN A 185 -10.55 -14.52 17.71
CA GLN A 185 -10.60 -13.80 18.97
C GLN A 185 -10.76 -12.31 18.71
N ASP A 186 -11.67 -11.67 19.44
CA ASP A 186 -11.82 -10.22 19.41
C ASP A 186 -10.72 -9.58 20.27
N TRP A 187 -9.56 -9.38 19.65
CA TRP A 187 -8.38 -8.78 20.26
C TRP A 187 -7.71 -7.86 19.24
N ASP A 188 -7.01 -6.83 19.73
CA ASP A 188 -6.18 -5.94 18.90
C ASP A 188 -6.94 -5.35 17.70
N PRO A 189 -8.08 -4.66 17.93
CA PRO A 189 -8.97 -4.22 16.87
C PRO A 189 -8.27 -3.36 15.82
N ILE A 190 -7.22 -2.62 16.18
CA ILE A 190 -6.45 -1.78 15.25
C ILE A 190 -5.92 -2.54 14.02
N VAL A 191 -5.59 -3.84 14.13
CA VAL A 191 -5.06 -4.61 12.98
C VAL A 191 -6.13 -5.26 12.11
N TRP A 192 -7.40 -5.19 12.52
CA TRP A 192 -8.48 -5.88 11.84
C TRP A 192 -8.63 -5.39 10.39
N THR A 193 -8.74 -6.35 9.48
CA THR A 193 -9.12 -6.07 8.10
C THR A 193 -10.62 -5.75 8.04
N SER A 194 -11.07 -5.14 6.95
CA SER A 194 -12.50 -4.93 6.69
C SER A 194 -13.28 -6.24 6.74
N HIS A 195 -12.71 -7.32 6.20
CA HIS A 195 -13.27 -8.67 6.30
C HIS A 195 -13.44 -9.13 7.76
N ARG A 196 -12.46 -8.84 8.63
CA ARG A 196 -12.53 -9.17 10.04
C ARG A 196 -13.58 -8.35 10.80
N VAL A 197 -13.75 -7.07 10.44
CA VAL A 197 -14.84 -6.23 10.98
C VAL A 197 -16.20 -6.78 10.54
N ILE A 198 -16.38 -7.13 9.26
CA ILE A 198 -17.61 -7.74 8.75
C ILE A 198 -17.90 -9.06 9.49
N LYS A 199 -16.88 -9.88 9.74
CA LYS A 199 -17.02 -11.11 10.53
C LYS A 199 -17.48 -10.80 11.96
N TRP A 200 -16.86 -9.83 12.63
CA TRP A 200 -17.26 -9.42 13.98
C TRP A 200 -18.73 -8.98 14.02
N ILE A 201 -19.18 -8.14 13.08
CA ILE A 201 -20.59 -7.73 12.97
C ILE A 201 -21.53 -8.94 12.83
N LYS A 202 -21.12 -9.98 12.09
CA LYS A 202 -21.88 -11.23 11.97
C LYS A 202 -21.90 -12.01 13.29
N ASP A 203 -20.79 -12.03 14.01
CA ASP A 203 -20.62 -12.76 15.28
C ASP A 203 -21.42 -12.11 16.43
N ILE A 204 -21.64 -10.78 16.40
CA ILE A 204 -22.48 -10.04 17.37
C ILE A 204 -23.97 -9.96 16.96
N ASP A 205 -24.45 -10.93 16.18
CA ASP A 205 -25.85 -11.06 15.73
C ASP A 205 -26.39 -9.92 14.82
N LEU A 206 -25.52 -9.11 14.20
CA LEU A 206 -25.90 -8.06 13.24
C LEU A 206 -25.67 -8.46 11.76
N LYS A 207 -25.72 -9.75 11.47
CA LYS A 207 -25.40 -10.33 10.14
C LYS A 207 -26.19 -9.75 8.97
N GLU A 208 -27.43 -9.28 9.20
CA GLU A 208 -28.27 -8.69 8.15
C GLU A 208 -27.77 -7.32 7.67
N PHE A 209 -26.94 -6.66 8.47
CA PHE A 209 -26.33 -5.36 8.14
C PHE A 209 -24.89 -5.47 7.66
N ALA A 210 -24.22 -6.59 7.95
CA ALA A 210 -22.77 -6.75 7.78
C ALA A 210 -22.28 -6.50 6.35
N ASP A 211 -23.03 -6.94 5.34
CA ASP A 211 -22.63 -6.78 3.94
C ASP A 211 -22.75 -5.32 3.45
N ASN A 212 -23.41 -4.43 4.21
CA ASN A 212 -23.42 -2.99 3.91
C ASN A 212 -22.04 -2.33 4.07
N LEU A 213 -21.09 -2.97 4.76
CA LEU A 213 -19.72 -2.45 4.93
C LEU A 213 -18.82 -2.72 3.71
N GLN A 214 -19.26 -3.50 2.73
CA GLN A 214 -18.46 -3.83 1.55
C GLN A 214 -18.17 -2.57 0.73
N GLY A 215 -16.89 -2.25 0.57
CA GLY A 215 -16.47 -1.08 -0.21
C GLY A 215 -16.54 0.25 0.55
N GLU A 216 -16.91 0.25 1.83
CA GLU A 216 -17.02 1.48 2.65
C GLU A 216 -15.70 1.88 3.32
N GLY A 217 -14.65 1.04 3.20
CA GLY A 217 -13.34 1.30 3.79
C GLY A 217 -13.31 1.21 5.32
N ILE A 218 -14.25 0.50 5.93
CA ILE A 218 -14.28 0.30 7.38
C ILE A 218 -13.38 -0.87 7.75
N HIS A 219 -12.38 -0.59 8.57
CA HIS A 219 -11.36 -1.52 9.05
C HIS A 219 -10.90 -1.10 10.45
N GLY A 220 -10.08 -1.94 11.08
CA GLY A 220 -9.63 -1.78 12.45
C GLY A 220 -8.92 -0.47 12.78
N ALA A 221 -8.02 -0.03 11.90
CA ALA A 221 -7.28 1.22 12.10
C ALA A 221 -8.20 2.44 12.06
N LEU A 222 -9.23 2.46 11.19
CA LEU A 222 -10.27 3.50 11.22
C LEU A 222 -10.99 3.51 12.58
N MET A 223 -11.46 2.34 13.04
CA MET A 223 -12.19 2.20 14.31
C MET A 223 -11.36 2.60 15.53
N ALA A 224 -10.05 2.32 15.51
CA ALA A 224 -9.18 2.52 16.67
C ALA A 224 -8.45 3.87 16.68
N LEU A 225 -8.21 4.48 15.52
CA LEU A 225 -7.37 5.68 15.39
C LEU A 225 -8.16 6.95 15.06
N ASP A 226 -9.36 6.85 14.50
CA ASP A 226 -10.20 8.02 14.23
C ASP A 226 -11.07 8.36 15.45
N PRO A 227 -10.79 9.46 16.17
CA PRO A 227 -11.59 9.85 17.33
C PRO A 227 -13.03 10.24 16.98
N SER A 228 -13.33 10.48 15.70
CA SER A 228 -14.69 10.77 15.21
C SER A 228 -15.47 9.54 14.78
N PHE A 229 -14.83 8.36 14.72
CA PHE A 229 -15.48 7.12 14.34
C PHE A 229 -16.08 6.42 15.59
N ASP A 230 -17.31 6.82 15.93
CA ASP A 230 -18.06 6.30 17.07
C ASP A 230 -19.13 5.26 16.65
N THR A 231 -19.93 4.80 17.61
CA THR A 231 -21.04 3.86 17.37
C THR A 231 -22.05 4.40 16.36
N GLU A 232 -22.33 5.69 16.34
CA GLU A 232 -23.26 6.29 15.39
C GLU A 232 -22.68 6.27 13.97
N ALA A 233 -21.38 6.55 13.83
CA ALA A 233 -20.68 6.44 12.55
C ALA A 233 -20.74 5.01 12.00
N LEU A 234 -20.48 4.00 12.84
CA LEU A 234 -20.57 2.60 12.42
C LEU A 234 -22.01 2.17 12.11
N ALA A 235 -22.99 2.56 12.94
CA ALA A 235 -24.40 2.27 12.70
C ALA A 235 -24.91 2.87 11.38
N LYS A 236 -24.46 4.09 11.05
CA LYS A 236 -24.75 4.75 9.78
C LYS A 236 -24.16 3.97 8.59
N ALA A 237 -22.93 3.48 8.70
CA ALA A 237 -22.31 2.68 7.65
C ALA A 237 -22.99 1.31 7.47
N LEU A 238 -23.41 0.70 8.59
CA LEU A 238 -24.25 -0.51 8.60
C LEU A 238 -25.67 -0.27 8.08
N ARG A 239 -26.06 1.00 7.88
CA ARG A 239 -27.41 1.43 7.48
C ARG A 239 -28.49 0.99 8.49
N ILE A 240 -28.14 0.97 9.77
CA ILE A 240 -29.09 0.72 10.87
C ILE A 240 -29.95 1.97 11.06
N PRO A 241 -31.29 1.89 10.91
CA PRO A 241 -32.14 3.05 11.09
C PRO A 241 -32.05 3.65 12.51
N GLY A 242 -32.00 4.97 12.63
CA GLY A 242 -31.86 5.65 13.94
C GLY A 242 -32.98 5.38 14.95
N HIS A 243 -34.15 4.91 14.52
CA HIS A 243 -35.25 4.50 15.41
C HIS A 243 -35.04 3.11 16.04
N LYS A 244 -34.05 2.34 15.60
CA LYS A 244 -33.73 1.00 16.12
C LYS A 244 -32.83 1.10 17.36
N HIS A 245 -33.29 1.80 18.40
CA HIS A 245 -32.48 2.12 19.59
C HIS A 245 -31.85 0.89 20.25
N MET A 246 -32.53 -0.26 20.29
CA MET A 246 -31.98 -1.51 20.83
C MET A 246 -30.75 -2.00 20.06
N LEU A 247 -30.72 -1.85 18.72
CA LEU A 247 -29.57 -2.25 17.91
C LEU A 247 -28.39 -1.30 18.09
N HIS A 248 -28.68 -0.01 18.24
CA HIS A 248 -27.66 1.02 18.55
C HIS A 248 -27.04 0.79 19.92
N GLN A 249 -27.86 0.49 20.93
CA GLN A 249 -27.37 0.15 22.27
C GLN A 249 -26.54 -1.13 22.26
N HIS A 250 -27.01 -2.18 21.58
CA HIS A 250 -26.25 -3.43 21.40
C HIS A 250 -24.89 -3.17 20.75
N LEU A 251 -24.85 -2.44 19.64
CA LEU A 251 -23.61 -2.09 18.95
C LEU A 251 -22.67 -1.26 19.85
N TYR A 252 -23.20 -0.36 20.66
CA TYR A 252 -22.42 0.42 21.62
C TYR A 252 -21.74 -0.47 22.68
N GLU A 253 -22.50 -1.40 23.27
CA GLU A 253 -22.01 -2.33 24.28
C GLU A 253 -20.90 -3.23 23.71
N GLU A 254 -21.11 -3.77 22.50
CA GLU A 254 -20.15 -4.60 21.78
C GLU A 254 -18.88 -3.80 21.41
N MET A 255 -19.00 -2.59 20.85
CA MET A 255 -17.83 -1.75 20.54
C MET A 255 -17.04 -1.37 21.80
N SER A 256 -17.71 -1.13 22.93
CA SER A 256 -17.06 -0.78 24.19
C SER A 256 -16.29 -1.94 24.82
N SER A 257 -16.54 -3.17 24.36
CA SER A 257 -15.90 -4.39 24.83
C SER A 257 -14.65 -4.80 24.03
N LEU A 258 -14.35 -4.09 22.94
CA LEU A 258 -13.19 -4.33 22.04
C LEU A 258 -11.85 -3.85 22.60
#